data_AF-A0ABC8D9V4-F1
#
_entry.id   AF-A0ABC8D9V4-F1
#
_cell.length_a   1.000
_cell.length_b   1.000
_cell.length_c   1.000
_cell.angle_alpha   90.00
_cell.angle_beta   90.00
_cell.angle_gamma   90.00
#
_symmetry.space_group_name_H-M   'P 1'
#
loop_
_entity.id
_entity.type
_entity.pdbx_description
1 polymer ?
#
loop_
_entity_poly.entity_id
_entity_poly.type
_entity_poly.pdbx_seq_one_letter_code
_entity_poly.pdbx_strand_id
1 'polypeptide(L)'
;MNTYVVTKETENYLYEINKQIVYAGNNKDAAFGHKPETSESRLILDVWFNGLIVKSFSRNPNGNWRVLFDKMAIAKKEVEDYSRKLNKAQELVEMIERAEQV
;
A
#
# COMPACT_ATOMS: atom_id res chain seq x y z
N MET A 1 13.64 -7.75 -8.91
CA MET A 1 14.32 -7.18 -7.72
C MET A 1 13.48 -6.03 -7.20
N ASN A 2 13.32 -5.90 -5.88
CA ASN A 2 12.59 -4.75 -5.31
C ASN A 2 13.49 -3.52 -5.30
N THR A 3 12.90 -2.36 -5.58
CA THR A 3 13.55 -1.06 -5.35
C THR A 3 12.82 -0.37 -4.23
N TYR A 4 13.54 0.01 -3.18
CA TYR A 4 13.05 0.79 -2.07
C TYR A 4 13.42 2.25 -2.34
N VAL A 5 12.41 3.12 -2.30
CA VAL A 5 12.58 4.56 -2.46
C VAL A 5 12.11 5.22 -1.19
N VAL A 6 12.98 5.98 -0.52
CA VAL A 6 12.64 6.76 0.67
C VAL A 6 12.59 8.23 0.28
N THR A 7 11.44 8.83 0.46
CA THR A 7 11.16 10.24 0.21
C THR A 7 10.93 10.93 1.55
N LYS A 8 11.72 11.96 1.83
CA LYS A 8 11.46 12.92 2.89
C LYS A 8 10.40 13.90 2.41
N GLU A 9 9.33 14.02 3.18
CA GLU A 9 8.30 15.04 3.01
C GLU A 9 8.41 16.02 4.17
N THR A 10 8.60 17.29 3.87
CA THR A 10 8.66 18.37 4.88
C THR A 10 7.59 19.40 4.55
N GLU A 11 6.79 19.74 5.55
CA GLU A 11 5.78 20.81 5.41
C GLU A 11 6.48 22.15 5.62
N ASN A 12 6.34 23.07 4.67
CA ASN A 12 6.89 24.43 4.81
C ASN A 12 5.84 25.39 5.41
N TYR A 13 6.27 26.61 5.74
CA TYR A 13 5.38 27.66 6.29
C TYR A 13 4.22 28.07 5.36
N LEU A 14 4.24 27.66 4.09
CA LEU A 14 3.19 27.91 3.10
C LEU A 14 2.25 26.69 2.92
N TYR A 15 2.37 25.66 3.76
CA TYR A 15 1.66 24.37 3.65
C TYR A 15 1.95 23.58 2.36
N GLU A 16 3.04 23.91 1.66
CA GLU A 16 3.51 23.11 0.54
C GLU A 16 4.37 21.97 1.06
N ILE A 17 4.12 20.78 0.54
CA ILE A 17 4.91 19.59 0.87
C ILE A 17 6.14 19.56 -0.03
N ASN A 18 7.30 19.87 0.53
CA ASN A 18 8.58 19.67 -0.16
C ASN A 18 8.95 18.18 -0.10
N LYS A 19 9.28 17.60 -1.25
CA LYS A 19 9.62 16.18 -1.39
C LYS A 19 11.06 16.01 -1.86
N GLN A 20 11.84 15.22 -1.13
CA GLN A 20 13.21 14.91 -1.47
C GLN A 20 13.46 13.41 -1.36
N ILE A 21 14.00 12.79 -2.41
CA ILE A 21 14.45 11.39 -2.34
C ILE A 21 15.76 11.37 -1.55
N VAL A 22 15.75 10.67 -0.41
CA VAL A 22 16.92 10.50 0.46
C VAL A 22 17.58 9.14 0.27
N TYR A 23 16.86 8.18 -0.35
CA TYR A 23 17.41 6.87 -0.69
C TYR A 23 16.65 6.25 -1.87
N ALA A 24 17.38 5.57 -2.76
CA ALA A 24 16.82 4.71 -3.79
C ALA A 24 17.77 3.52 -4.01
N GLY A 25 17.31 2.30 -3.77
CA GLY A 25 18.16 1.12 -3.88
C GLY A 25 17.46 -0.19 -3.50
N ASN A 26 18.20 -1.30 -3.54
CA ASN A 26 17.68 -2.64 -3.26
C ASN A 26 17.93 -3.13 -1.82
N ASN A 27 18.71 -2.39 -1.03
CA ASN A 27 18.96 -2.74 0.36
C ASN A 27 17.78 -2.30 1.24
N LYS A 28 17.06 -3.30 1.77
CA LYS A 28 15.91 -3.10 2.65
C LYS A 28 16.31 -2.43 3.96
N ASP A 29 17.35 -2.93 4.63
CA ASP A 29 17.74 -2.45 5.96
C ASP A 29 18.24 -1.00 5.89
N ALA A 30 18.95 -0.65 4.83
CA ALA A 30 19.32 0.74 4.54
C ALA A 30 18.07 1.63 4.39
N ALA A 31 17.06 1.20 3.61
CA ALA A 31 15.83 1.96 3.43
C ALA A 31 15.07 2.18 4.76
N PHE A 32 14.85 1.11 5.53
CA PHE A 32 14.12 1.17 6.81
C PHE A 32 14.92 1.84 7.94
N GLY A 33 16.24 1.93 7.80
CA GLY A 33 17.14 2.58 8.76
C GLY A 33 17.02 4.10 8.80
N HIS A 34 16.46 4.74 7.77
CA HIS A 34 16.30 6.18 7.71
C HIS A 34 15.38 6.71 8.81
N LYS A 35 15.74 7.88 9.36
CA LYS A 35 14.98 8.59 10.40
C LYS A 35 14.66 10.00 9.91
N PRO A 36 13.44 10.51 10.17
CA PRO A 36 13.14 11.92 9.96
C PRO A 36 14.04 12.79 10.84
N GLU A 37 14.47 13.94 10.33
CA GLU A 37 15.41 14.84 11.01
C GLU A 37 14.71 15.85 11.93
N THR A 38 13.49 16.26 11.57
CA THR A 38 12.73 17.32 12.27
C THR A 38 11.31 16.87 12.58
N SER A 39 10.69 17.46 13.60
CA SER A 39 9.27 17.23 13.99
C SER A 39 8.28 17.44 12.84
N GLU A 40 8.61 18.34 11.91
CA GLU A 40 7.82 18.77 10.76
C GLU A 40 8.09 17.93 9.49
N SER A 41 8.94 16.91 9.61
CA SER A 41 9.27 16.00 8.52
C SER A 41 8.71 14.60 8.76
N ARG A 42 8.27 13.96 7.68
CA ARG A 42 7.96 12.52 7.66
C ARG A 42 8.73 11.85 6.53
N LEU A 43 8.98 10.56 6.69
CA LEU A 43 9.50 9.73 5.61
C LEU A 43 8.38 8.89 5.01
N ILE A 44 8.36 8.81 3.69
CA ILE A 44 7.57 7.86 2.91
C ILE A 44 8.55 6.84 2.32
N LEU A 45 8.30 5.55 2.52
CA LEU A 45 9.08 4.48 1.92
C LEU A 45 8.18 3.70 0.98
N ASP A 46 8.46 3.79 -0.30
CA ASP A 46 7.77 3.06 -1.36
C ASP A 46 8.59 1.84 -1.78
N VAL A 47 7.94 0.68 -1.82
CA VAL A 47 8.50 -0.56 -2.34
C VAL A 47 7.99 -0.74 -3.77
N TRP A 48 8.92 -0.64 -4.71
CA TRP A 48 8.66 -0.80 -6.14
C TRP A 48 9.02 -2.20 -6.61
N PHE A 49 8.16 -2.77 -7.44
CA PHE A 49 8.37 -4.02 -8.14
C PHE A 49 7.86 -3.86 -9.58
N ASN A 50 8.74 -4.08 -10.56
CA ASN A 50 8.43 -3.94 -11.99
C ASN A 50 7.74 -2.61 -12.35
N GLY A 51 8.25 -1.49 -11.84
CA GLY A 51 7.71 -0.15 -12.14
C GLY A 51 6.39 0.18 -11.42
N LEU A 52 5.92 -0.67 -10.52
CA LEU A 52 4.71 -0.44 -9.72
C LEU A 52 5.06 -0.35 -8.24
N ILE A 53 4.47 0.59 -7.52
CA ILE A 53 4.52 0.59 -6.06
C ILE A 53 3.58 -0.50 -5.55
N VAL A 54 4.13 -1.48 -4.84
CA VAL A 54 3.38 -2.61 -4.28
C VAL A 54 3.08 -2.41 -2.80
N LYS A 55 3.86 -1.57 -2.11
CA LYS A 55 3.66 -1.26 -0.69
C LYS A 55 4.25 0.11 -0.37
N SER A 56 3.61 0.84 0.53
CA SER A 56 4.14 2.09 1.05
C SER A 56 4.02 2.18 2.55
N PHE A 57 4.98 2.84 3.16
CA PHE A 57 5.08 3.05 4.59
C PHE A 57 5.31 4.52 4.89
N SER A 58 4.83 4.98 6.04
CA SER A 58 5.14 6.30 6.59
C SER A 58 5.85 6.19 7.93
N ARG A 59 6.75 7.13 8.20
CA ARG A 59 7.40 7.25 9.50
C ARG A 59 7.48 8.72 9.90
N ASN A 60 6.90 9.03 11.05
CA ASN A 60 7.08 10.30 11.74
C ASN A 60 8.33 10.22 12.65
N PRO A 61 8.89 11.36 13.10
CA PRO A 61 10.20 11.42 13.77
C PRO A 61 10.30 10.53 15.01
N ASN A 62 9.21 10.49 15.79
CA ASN A 62 9.11 9.70 17.02
C ASN A 62 8.34 8.39 16.82
N GLY A 63 8.08 7.99 15.57
CA GLY A 63 7.25 6.84 15.22
C GLY A 63 8.05 5.66 14.68
N ASN A 64 7.43 4.48 14.78
CA ASN A 64 7.78 3.34 13.96
C ASN A 64 7.18 3.51 12.55
N TRP A 65 7.73 2.77 11.59
CA TRP A 65 7.12 2.65 10.26
C TRP A 65 5.69 2.11 10.37
N ARG A 66 4.75 2.80 9.72
CA ARG A 66 3.34 2.40 9.59
C ARG A 66 3.04 2.11 8.13
N VAL A 67 2.28 1.07 7.86
CA VAL A 67 1.84 0.77 6.49
C VAL A 67 0.80 1.80 6.08
N LEU A 68 1.01 2.48 4.95
CA LEU A 68 0.02 3.36 4.32
C LEU A 68 -0.86 2.56 3.37
N PHE A 69 -0.25 1.72 2.55
CA PHE A 69 -0.97 0.80 1.69
C PHE A 69 -0.18 -0.48 1.42
N ASP A 70 -0.90 -1.55 1.12
CA ASP A 70 -0.36 -2.84 0.71
C ASP A 70 -1.22 -3.40 -0.42
N LYS A 71 -0.70 -3.33 -1.65
CA LYS A 71 -1.44 -3.70 -2.86
C LYS A 71 -1.79 -5.19 -2.86
N MET A 72 -0.95 -6.04 -2.26
CA MET A 72 -1.20 -7.47 -2.17
C MET A 72 -2.35 -7.77 -1.20
N ALA A 73 -2.37 -7.11 -0.04
CA ALA A 73 -3.45 -7.27 0.93
C ALA A 73 -4.80 -6.81 0.37
N ILE A 74 -4.81 -5.69 -0.36
CA ILE A 74 -6.01 -5.18 -1.05
C ILE A 74 -6.49 -6.19 -2.09
N ALA A 75 -5.61 -6.65 -3.00
CA ALA A 75 -5.99 -7.59 -4.04
C ALA A 75 -6.52 -8.92 -3.49
N LYS A 76 -5.93 -9.44 -2.41
CA LYS A 76 -6.43 -10.64 -1.73
C LYS A 76 -7.86 -10.46 -1.23
N LYS A 77 -8.13 -9.34 -0.57
CA LYS A 77 -9.47 -9.02 -0.06
C LYS A 77 -10.48 -8.90 -1.20
N GLU A 78 -10.09 -8.27 -2.31
CA GLU A 78 -10.95 -8.16 -3.49
C GLU A 78 -11.29 -9.54 -4.07
N VAL A 79 -10.31 -10.43 -4.22
CA VAL A 79 -10.54 -11.81 -4.68
C VAL A 79 -11.50 -12.57 -3.77
N GLU A 80 -11.35 -12.46 -2.45
CA GLU A 80 -12.25 -13.07 -1.47
C GLU A 80 -13.69 -12.54 -1.61
N ASP A 81 -13.83 -11.21 -1.73
CA ASP A 81 -15.14 -10.56 -1.88
C ASP A 81 -15.81 -10.94 -3.21
N TYR A 82 -15.06 -11.00 -4.31
CA TYR A 82 -15.58 -11.45 -5.60
C TYR A 82 -15.96 -12.93 -5.60
N SER A 83 -15.17 -13.78 -4.95
CA SER A 83 -15.50 -15.20 -4.80
C SER A 83 -16.80 -15.39 -4.02
N ARG A 84 -17.00 -14.61 -2.95
CA ARG A 84 -18.26 -14.62 -2.19
C ARG A 84 -19.47 -14.19 -3.04
N LYS A 85 -19.30 -13.16 -3.88
CA LYS A 85 -20.36 -12.72 -4.80
C LYS A 85 -20.68 -13.76 -5.86
N LEU A 86 -19.66 -14.42 -6.40
CA LEU A 86 -19.84 -15.49 -7.39
C LEU A 86 -20.64 -16.65 -6.81
N ASN A 87 -20.28 -17.14 -5.62
CA ASN A 87 -21.01 -18.23 -4.97
C ASN A 87 -22.50 -17.90 -4.78
N LYS A 88 -22.81 -16.70 -4.30
CA LYS A 88 -24.21 -16.26 -4.14
C LYS A 88 -24.98 -16.19 -5.47
N ALA A 89 -24.31 -15.75 -6.54
CA ALA A 89 -24.92 -15.70 -7.86
C ALA A 89 -25.18 -17.11 -8.40
N GLN A 90 -24.25 -18.05 -8.18
CA GLN A 90 -24.41 -19.45 -8.56
C GLN A 90 -25.56 -20.12 -7.80
N GLU A 91 -25.64 -19.93 -6.48
CA GLU A 91 -26.76 -20.40 -5.65
C GLU A 91 -28.12 -19.88 -6.16
N LEU A 92 -28.19 -18.60 -6.55
CA LEU A 92 -29.40 -18.01 -7.10
C LEU A 92 -29.80 -18.63 -8.45
N VAL A 93 -28.83 -18.85 -9.34
CA VAL A 93 -29.08 -19.50 -10.64
C VAL A 93 -29.64 -20.90 -10.43
N GLU A 94 -29.03 -21.71 -9.55
CA GLU A 94 -29.54 -23.05 -9.25
C GLU A 94 -30.96 -23.03 -8.68
N MET A 95 -31.30 -22.06 -7.84
CA MET A 95 -32.65 -21.91 -7.31
C MET A 95 -33.68 -21.60 -8.40
N ILE A 96 -33.35 -20.71 -9.34
CA ILE A 96 -34.22 -20.33 -10.45
C ILE A 96 -34.41 -21.51 -11.40
N GLU A 97 -33.32 -22.20 -11.79
CA GLU A 97 -33.39 -23.36 -12.68
C GLU A 97 -34.28 -24.47 -12.11
N ARG A 98 -34.22 -24.72 -10.79
CA ARG A 98 -35.12 -25.68 -10.13
C ARG A 98 -36.58 -25.22 -10.15
N ALA A 99 -36.82 -23.91 -10.04
CA ALA A 99 -38.17 -23.36 -10.06
C ALA A 99 -38.80 -23.42 -11.47
N GLU A 100 -38.00 -23.30 -12.54
CA GLU A 100 -38.48 -23.42 -13.93
C GLU A 100 -38.82 -24.87 -14.34
N GLN A 101 -38.37 -25.87 -13.58
CA GLN A 101 -38.65 -27.29 -13.85
C GLN A 101 -39.98 -27.80 -13.24
N VAL A 102 -40.73 -26.94 -12.54
CA VAL A 102 -42.04 -27.24 -11.92
C VAL A 102 -43.17 -26.74 -12.82
#